data_AF-A0A7Y4Z2T6-F1
#
_entry.id   AF-A0A7Y4Z2T6-F1
#
_cell.length_a   1.000
_cell.length_b   1.000
_cell.length_c   1.000
_cell.angle_alpha   90.00
_cell.angle_beta   90.00
_cell.angle_gamma   90.00
#
_symmetry.space_group_name_H-M   'P 1'
#
loop_
_entity.id
_entity.type
_entity.pdbx_description
1 polymer ?
#
loop_
_entity_poly.entity_id
_entity_poly.type
_entity_poly.pdbx_seq_one_letter_code
_entity_poly.pdbx_strand_id
1 'polypeptide(L)' 'MNDLEIKAKIVSLAKNILGDNSCSDDNEILHYILSESAQALEFVCLIEDEFNIEFEDEEIDIDFFMDYNVITTRILKHL' A
#
# COMPACT_ATOMS: atom_id res chain seq x y z
N MET A 1 1.45 9.38 14.49
CA MET A 1 1.15 9.66 13.08
C MET A 1 -0.36 9.59 12.93
N ASN A 2 -1.00 10.54 12.25
CA ASN A 2 -2.46 10.49 12.08
C ASN A 2 -2.84 9.64 10.85
N ASP A 3 -4.03 9.02 10.88
CA ASP A 3 -4.58 8.19 9.79
C ASP A 3 -4.46 8.87 8.41
N LEU A 4 -4.76 10.17 8.35
CA LEU A 4 -4.69 10.97 7.13
C LEU A 4 -3.26 11.07 6.55
N GLU A 5 -2.25 11.13 7.42
CA GLU A 5 -0.84 11.23 7.01
C GLU A 5 -0.32 9.88 6.48
N ILE A 6 -0.69 8.79 7.16
CA ILE A 6 -0.38 7.41 6.75
C ILE A 6 -0.99 7.17 5.37
N LYS A 7 -2.29 7.44 5.21
CA LYS A 7 -2.98 7.25 3.94
C LYS A 7 -2.36 8.05 2.80
N ALA A 8 -2.06 9.33 3.01
CA ALA A 8 -1.41 10.16 2.01
C ALA A 8 -0.03 9.61 1.61
N LYS A 9 0.71 9.04 2.57
CA LYS A 9 2.02 8.44 2.32
C LYS A 9 1.90 7.13 1.51
N ILE A 10 0.98 6.24 1.87
CA ILE A 10 0.75 4.98 1.14
C ILE A 10 0.35 5.27 -0.32
N VAL A 11 -0.55 6.22 -0.56
CA VAL A 11 -0.95 6.61 -1.92
C VAL A 11 0.24 7.12 -2.73
N SER A 12 1.14 7.88 -2.10
CA SER A 12 2.38 8.35 -2.75
C SER A 12 3.31 7.19 -3.11
N LEU A 13 3.49 6.23 -2.21
CA LEU A 13 4.30 5.02 -2.47
C LEU A 13 3.71 4.20 -3.63
N ALA A 14 2.40 4.00 -3.63
CA ALA A 14 1.71 3.26 -4.68
C ALA A 14 1.88 3.94 -6.06
N LYS A 15 1.80 5.28 -6.10
CA LYS A 15 2.06 6.08 -7.32
C LYS A 15 3.50 5.97 -7.80
N ASN A 16 4.48 5.90 -6.89
CA ASN A 16 5.89 5.75 -7.28
C ASN A 16 6.16 4.43 -8.02
N ILE A 17 5.44 3.36 -7.68
CA ILE A 17 5.61 2.03 -8.31
C ILE A 17 5.07 2.03 -9.75
N LEU A 18 3.93 2.67 -9.99
CA LEU A 18 3.34 2.74 -11.34
C LEU A 18 4.01 3.78 -12.26
N GLY A 19 4.83 4.67 -11.70
CA GLY A 19 5.36 5.84 -12.41
C GLY A 19 4.26 6.85 -12.75
N ASP A 20 4.58 7.85 -13.59
CA ASP A 20 3.68 8.94 -14.03
C ASP A 20 2.50 8.46 -14.91
N ASN A 21 2.03 7.22 -14.72
CA ASN A 21 0.83 6.69 -15.32
C ASN A 21 -0.39 7.38 -14.73
N SER A 22 -1.18 7.98 -15.62
CA SER A 22 -2.31 8.84 -15.31
C SER A 22 -3.54 8.09 -14.77
N CYS A 23 -3.39 7.22 -13.76
CA CYS A 23 -4.54 6.70 -13.03
C CYS A 23 -5.17 7.84 -12.23
N SER A 24 -6.42 8.17 -12.56
CA SER A 24 -7.17 9.22 -11.87
C SER A 24 -7.85 8.71 -10.59
N ASP A 25 -7.96 7.39 -10.44
CA ASP A 25 -8.50 6.73 -9.25
C ASP A 25 -7.39 6.03 -8.47
N ASP A 26 -7.23 6.41 -7.20
CA ASP A 26 -6.22 5.84 -6.33
C ASP A 26 -6.47 4.33 -6.09
N ASN A 27 -7.71 3.86 -6.08
CA ASN A 27 -8.00 2.43 -5.85
C ASN A 27 -7.66 1.56 -7.06
N GLU A 28 -7.78 2.11 -8.28
CA GLU A 28 -7.33 1.39 -9.49
C GLU A 28 -5.82 1.12 -9.44
N ILE A 29 -5.04 2.02 -8.84
CA ILE A 29 -3.59 1.84 -8.65
C ILE A 29 -3.30 0.55 -7.85
N LEU A 30 -4.03 0.30 -6.78
CA LEU A 30 -3.83 -0.90 -5.96
C LEU A 30 -4.14 -2.18 -6.76
N HIS A 31 -5.18 -2.15 -7.60
CA HIS A 31 -5.52 -3.28 -8.46
C HIS A 31 -4.43 -3.54 -9.52
N TYR A 32 -3.84 -2.48 -10.10
CA TYR A 32 -2.71 -2.63 -11.00
C TYR A 32 -1.49 -3.22 -10.31
N ILE A 33 -1.14 -2.72 -9.12
CA ILE A 33 -0.05 -3.25 -8.30
C ILE A 33 -0.26 -4.73 -8.00
N LEU A 34 -1.49 -5.13 -7.61
CA LEU A 34 -1.83 -6.53 -7.35
C LEU A 34 -1.71 -7.42 -8.60
N SER A 35 -1.98 -6.87 -9.79
CA SER A 35 -1.93 -7.63 -11.03
C SER A 35 -0.52 -8.10 -11.40
N GLU A 36 0.51 -7.40 -10.91
CA GLU A 36 1.91 -7.71 -11.14
C GLU A 36 2.58 -8.14 -9.83
N SER A 37 2.85 -9.44 -9.67
CA SER A 37 3.35 -10.00 -8.41
C SER A 37 4.65 -9.35 -7.88
N ALA A 38 5.51 -8.86 -8.78
CA ALA A 38 6.72 -8.14 -8.41
C ALA A 38 6.42 -6.76 -7.81
N GLN A 39 5.44 -6.04 -8.37
CA GLN A 39 5.01 -4.73 -7.88
C GLN A 39 4.27 -4.85 -6.55
N ALA A 40 3.44 -5.88 -6.38
CA ALA A 40 2.78 -6.17 -5.12
C ALA A 40 3.78 -6.39 -3.98
N LEU A 41 4.82 -7.20 -4.23
CA LEU A 41 5.88 -7.43 -3.26
C LEU A 41 6.69 -6.17 -2.97
N GLU A 42 7.09 -5.43 -4.02
CA GLU A 42 7.80 -4.16 -3.87
C GLU A 42 7.00 -3.14 -3.05
N PHE A 43 5.67 -3.07 -3.27
CA PHE A 43 4.79 -2.17 -2.53
C PHE A 43 4.74 -2.48 -1.04
N VAL A 44 4.61 -3.77 -0.69
CA VAL A 44 4.61 -4.21 0.69
C VAL A 44 5.93 -3.86 1.36
N CYS A 45 7.06 -4.21 0.74
CA CYS A 45 8.39 -3.89 1.29
C CYS A 45 8.61 -2.38 1.47
N LEU A 46 8.14 -1.55 0.53
CA LEU A 46 8.24 -0.09 0.66
C LEU A 46 7.43 0.46 1.83
N ILE A 47 6.25 -0.12 2.11
CA ILE A 47 5.45 0.24 3.28
C ILE A 47 6.18 -0.17 4.56
N GLU A 48 6.65 -1.42 4.63
CA GLU A 48 7.39 -1.95 5.78
C GLU A 48 8.62 -1.09 6.11
N ASP A 49 9.40 -0.73 5.10
CA ASP A 49 10.58 0.12 5.23
C ASP A 49 10.22 1.55 5.67
N GLU A 50 9.18 2.16 5.07
CA GLU A 50 8.77 3.54 5.38
C GLU A 50 8.24 3.68 6.82
N PHE A 51 7.47 2.70 7.29
CA PHE A 51 6.88 2.72 8.62
C PHE A 51 7.71 1.97 9.67
N ASN A 52 8.78 1.30 9.26
CA ASN A 52 9.62 0.45 10.10
C ASN A 52 8.79 -0.61 10.85
N ILE A 53 7.96 -1.33 10.09
CA ILE A 53 7.09 -2.43 10.53
C ILE A 53 7.38 -3.69 9.69
N GLU A 54 6.78 -4.82 10.07
CA GLU A 54 6.82 -6.07 9.31
C GLU A 54 5.42 -6.68 9.35
N PHE A 55 4.80 -6.92 8.20
CA PHE A 55 3.50 -7.55 8.13
C PHE A 55 3.63 -9.07 8.27
N GLU A 56 2.66 -9.70 8.92
CA GLU A 56 2.54 -11.15 8.85
C GLU A 56 1.98 -11.57 7.48
N ASP A 57 2.36 -12.75 6.98
CA ASP A 57 1.88 -13.27 5.68
C ASP A 57 0.34 -13.27 5.58
N GLU A 58 -0.34 -13.53 6.70
CA GLU A 58 -1.81 -13.53 6.79
C GLU A 58 -2.44 -12.12 6.75
N GLU A 59 -1.64 -11.08 6.94
CA GLU A 59 -2.04 -9.68 6.76
C GLU A 59 -1.86 -9.19 5.32
N ILE A 60 -1.24 -9.95 4.43
CA ILE A 60 -1.03 -9.59 3.02
C ILE A 60 -1.94 -10.47 2.15
N ASP A 61 -3.24 -10.15 2.19
CA ASP A 61 -4.28 -10.81 1.41
C ASP A 61 -4.78 -9.93 0.26
N ILE A 62 -5.76 -10.43 -0.50
CA ILE A 62 -6.37 -9.68 -1.60
C ILE A 62 -7.00 -8.37 -1.08
N ASP A 63 -7.61 -8.39 0.11
CA ASP A 63 -8.27 -7.20 0.69
C ASP A 63 -7.26 -6.09 1.01
N PHE A 64 -5.99 -6.43 1.27
CA PHE A 64 -4.89 -5.46 1.40
C PHE A 64 -4.83 -4.51 0.20
N PHE A 65 -5.02 -5.05 -1.01
CA PHE A 65 -4.88 -4.33 -2.27
C PHE A 65 -6.22 -3.82 -2.82
N MET A 66 -7.30 -3.81 -2.02
CA MET A 66 -8.61 -3.33 -2.45
C MET A 66 -8.94 -1.94 -1.91
N ASP A 67 -8.36 -1.54 -0.77
CA ASP A 67 -8.62 -0.23 -0.14
C ASP A 67 -7.46 0.23 0.74
N TYR A 68 -6.96 1.45 0.53
CA TYR A 68 -5.94 2.08 1.37
C TYR A 68 -6.34 2.18 2.85
N ASN A 69 -7.63 2.22 3.18
CA ASN A 69 -8.09 2.21 4.57
C ASN A 69 -7.75 0.88 5.25
N VAL A 70 -7.78 -0.25 4.52
CA VAL A 70 -7.38 -1.56 5.04
C VAL A 70 -5.90 -1.55 5.34
N ILE A 71 -5.08 -1.07 4.40
CA ILE A 71 -3.63 -0.92 4.57
C ILE A 71 -3.31 -0.04 5.78
N THR A 72 -3.95 1.14 5.85
CA THR A 72 -3.77 2.10 6.96
C THR A 72 -4.12 1.47 8.30
N THR A 73 -5.22 0.73 8.37
CA THR A 73 -5.64 0.01 9.58
C THR A 73 -4.62 -1.05 9.99
N ARG A 74 -4.05 -1.78 9.02
CA ARG A 74 -3.02 -2.80 9.29
C ARG A 74 -1.72 -2.16 9.79
N ILE A 75 -1.25 -1.09 9.14
CA ILE A 75 -0.07 -0.32 9.62
C ILE A 75 -0.28 0.17 11.05
N LEU A 76 -1.45 0.74 11.35
CA LEU A 76 -1.76 1.28 12.68
C LEU A 76 -1.76 0.21 13.79
N LYS A 77 -1.91 -1.08 13.47
CA LYS A 77 -1.80 -2.14 14.48
C LYS A 77 -0.35 -2.40 14.91
N HIS A 78 0.61 -2.04 14.07
CA HIS A 78 2.04 -2.26 14.29
C HIS A 78 2.78 -1.05 14.87
N LEU A 79 2.10 0.11 14.96
CA LEU A 79 2.62 1.38 15.51
C LEU A 79 2.17 1.62 16.96
#